data_AF-H4F6I8-F1
#
_entry.id   AF-H4F6I8-F1
#
_cell.length_a   1.000
_cell.length_b   1.000
_cell.length_c   1.000
_cell.angle_alpha   90.00
_cell.angle_beta   90.00
_cell.angle_gamma   90.00
#
_symmetry.space_group_name_H-M   'P 1'
#
loop_
_entity.id
_entity.type
_entity.pdbx_description
1 polymer ?
#
loop_
_entity_poly.entity_id
_entity_poly.type
_entity_poly.pdbx_seq_one_letter_code
_entity_poly.pdbx_strand_id
1 'polypeptide(L)'
;MAWEVSVRPKTFGGDDPQTRPARQARCIRDVVFETGPLSTWFYHALEAEGVPAICIEARHAQKVLDETLNKTDANDADGLAHLAEAGFYKAVRVKAFDSMLTRALVAARNQLLSISTQLSNQIRGLMKTFGLIVPKGRGRVFDDSVRKLVDGNDGLAKNYIAAAGSVARYPQARG
;
A
#
# COMPACT_ATOMS: atom_id res chain seq x y z
N MET A 1 14.30 -5.82 -1.79
CA MET A 1 13.20 -6.54 -1.13
C MET A 1 12.94 -7.79 -1.94
N ALA A 2 13.67 -8.86 -1.64
CA ALA A 2 13.43 -10.17 -2.21
C ALA A 2 12.26 -10.80 -1.44
N TRP A 3 11.30 -11.35 -2.16
CA TRP A 3 10.27 -12.21 -1.59
C TRP A 3 10.77 -13.62 -1.73
N GLU A 4 10.73 -14.39 -0.67
CA GLU A 4 11.09 -15.78 -0.74
C GLU A 4 9.98 -16.70 -0.33
N VAL A 5 9.78 -17.68 -1.21
CA VAL A 5 8.60 -18.52 -1.27
C VAL A 5 9.15 -19.93 -1.25
N SER A 6 9.11 -20.59 -0.09
CA SER A 6 9.50 -22.00 -0.03
C SER A 6 8.34 -22.87 -0.50
N VAL A 7 8.62 -23.71 -1.50
CA VAL A 7 7.67 -24.63 -2.11
C VAL A 7 8.26 -26.04 -2.06
N ARG A 8 7.74 -26.91 -1.18
CA ARG A 8 8.21 -28.30 -1.05
C ARG A 8 7.22 -29.33 -1.62
N PRO A 9 7.69 -30.30 -2.44
CA PRO A 9 6.91 -31.44 -2.90
C PRO A 9 6.63 -32.44 -1.79
N LYS A 10 5.59 -33.26 -1.98
CA LYS A 10 5.34 -34.46 -1.21
C LYS A 10 6.36 -35.54 -1.58
N THR A 11 7.19 -35.98 -0.64
CA THR A 11 7.97 -37.23 -0.79
C THR A 11 7.07 -38.39 -0.37
N PHE A 12 6.82 -39.32 -1.29
CA PHE A 12 6.22 -40.62 -0.96
C PHE A 12 7.39 -41.56 -0.66
N GLY A 13 7.40 -42.15 0.54
CA GLY A 13 8.48 -43.03 0.98
C GLY A 13 8.55 -44.32 0.14
N GLY A 14 9.76 -44.66 -0.28
CA GLY A 14 10.11 -45.88 -1.00
C GLY A 14 11.47 -45.73 -1.67
N ASP A 15 12.54 -46.10 -0.96
CA ASP A 15 13.92 -46.05 -1.45
C ASP A 15 14.16 -47.10 -2.56
N ASP A 16 14.35 -46.64 -3.80
CA ASP A 16 14.95 -47.42 -4.90
C ASP A 16 16.14 -46.62 -5.48
N PRO A 17 17.40 -47.12 -5.42
CA PRO A 17 18.59 -46.32 -5.73
C PRO A 17 18.85 -46.06 -7.22
N GLN A 18 17.98 -46.47 -8.16
CA GLN A 18 18.23 -46.33 -9.59
C GLN A 18 17.04 -45.78 -10.39
N THR A 19 16.64 -44.54 -10.11
CA THR A 19 15.81 -43.76 -11.05
C THR A 19 16.34 -42.33 -11.17
N ARG A 20 16.78 -41.96 -12.38
CA ARG A 20 17.08 -40.56 -12.76
C ARG A 20 15.86 -39.70 -12.39
N PRO A 21 15.99 -38.55 -11.70
CA PRO A 21 14.81 -37.80 -11.29
C PRO A 21 14.16 -37.16 -12.52
N ALA A 22 13.12 -37.83 -13.03
CA ALA A 22 12.07 -37.20 -13.81
C ALA A 22 11.53 -36.03 -12.97
N ARG A 23 11.29 -34.88 -13.61
CA ARG A 23 10.76 -33.66 -12.97
C ARG A 23 9.43 -33.98 -12.27
N GLN A 24 9.51 -34.34 -10.99
CA GLN A 24 8.36 -34.70 -10.18
C GLN A 24 7.53 -33.44 -9.98
N ALA A 25 6.26 -33.48 -10.41
CA ALA A 25 5.31 -32.41 -10.19
C ALA A 25 5.23 -32.14 -8.68
N ARG A 26 5.83 -31.04 -8.23
CA ARG A 26 5.87 -30.68 -6.83
C ARG A 26 4.47 -30.23 -6.41
N CYS A 27 3.71 -31.08 -5.74
CA CYS A 27 2.53 -30.65 -5.00
C CYS A 27 2.99 -29.71 -3.89
N ILE A 28 2.68 -28.42 -4.02
CA ILE A 28 2.87 -27.39 -3.00
C ILE A 28 1.91 -27.72 -1.86
N ARG A 29 2.42 -27.90 -0.64
CA ARG A 29 1.56 -28.08 0.56
C ARG A 29 1.04 -26.73 1.04
N ASP A 30 1.96 -25.86 1.45
CA ASP A 30 1.66 -24.51 1.94
C ASP A 30 2.77 -23.56 1.49
N VAL A 31 2.43 -22.28 1.32
CA VAL A 31 3.36 -21.17 1.07
C VAL A 31 3.46 -20.31 2.32
N VAL A 32 4.65 -20.18 2.90
CA VAL A 32 4.88 -19.39 4.12
C VAL A 32 5.76 -18.19 3.83
N PHE A 33 5.36 -17.02 4.34
CA PHE A 33 6.10 -15.77 4.19
C PHE A 33 5.83 -14.84 5.37
N GLU A 34 6.73 -13.87 5.57
CA GLU A 34 6.64 -12.93 6.67
C GLU A 34 5.72 -11.73 6.39
N THR A 35 5.31 -11.05 7.45
CA THR A 35 4.65 -9.75 7.36
C THR A 35 5.55 -8.69 6.74
N GLY A 36 5.02 -8.02 5.72
CA GLY A 36 5.65 -6.92 5.01
C GLY A 36 4.62 -6.12 4.21
N PRO A 37 5.05 -5.06 3.49
CA PRO A 37 4.14 -4.14 2.81
C PRO A 37 3.22 -4.78 1.78
N LEU A 38 3.68 -5.85 1.08
CA LEU A 38 2.88 -6.54 0.05
C LEU A 38 2.26 -7.86 0.55
N SER A 39 2.45 -8.25 1.81
CA SER A 39 1.97 -9.53 2.34
C SER A 39 0.46 -9.69 2.23
N THR A 40 -0.30 -8.60 2.33
CA THR A 40 -1.76 -8.65 2.14
C THR A 40 -2.11 -8.96 0.68
N TRP A 41 -1.48 -8.30 -0.28
CA TRP A 41 -1.70 -8.58 -1.70
C TRP A 41 -1.26 -9.99 -2.07
N PHE A 42 -0.06 -10.39 -1.64
CA PHE A 42 0.52 -11.69 -1.97
C PHE A 42 -0.31 -12.85 -1.39
N TYR A 43 -0.78 -12.73 -0.15
CA TYR A 43 -1.73 -13.69 0.44
C TYR A 43 -2.97 -13.89 -0.42
N HIS A 44 -3.65 -12.80 -0.79
CA HIS A 44 -4.89 -12.88 -1.58
C HIS A 44 -4.63 -13.36 -3.01
N ALA A 45 -3.47 -13.06 -3.59
CA ALA A 45 -3.09 -13.57 -4.90
C ALA A 45 -2.90 -15.09 -4.88
N LEU A 46 -2.24 -15.64 -3.84
CA LEU A 46 -2.07 -17.09 -3.68
C LEU A 46 -3.40 -17.80 -3.41
N GLU A 47 -4.23 -17.26 -2.52
CA GLU A 47 -5.55 -17.80 -2.22
C GLU A 47 -6.46 -17.82 -3.47
N ALA A 48 -6.39 -16.79 -4.32
CA ALA A 48 -7.15 -16.74 -5.58
C ALA A 48 -6.72 -17.83 -6.58
N GLU A 49 -5.45 -18.23 -6.55
CA GLU A 49 -4.90 -19.34 -7.34
C GLU A 49 -5.07 -20.71 -6.65
N GLY A 50 -5.75 -20.75 -5.49
CA GLY A 50 -5.98 -21.98 -4.73
C GLY A 50 -4.73 -22.53 -4.03
N VAL A 51 -3.70 -21.70 -3.85
CA VAL A 51 -2.46 -22.07 -3.15
C VAL A 51 -2.58 -21.67 -1.67
N PRO A 52 -2.54 -22.63 -0.72
CA PRO A 52 -2.62 -22.33 0.70
C PRO A 52 -1.48 -21.41 1.14
N ALA A 53 -1.82 -20.26 1.71
CA ALA A 53 -0.86 -19.23 2.12
C ALA A 53 -0.87 -19.01 3.63
N ILE A 54 0.30 -18.81 4.23
CA ILE A 54 0.46 -18.53 5.66
C ILE A 54 1.37 -17.31 5.83
N CYS A 55 0.80 -16.22 6.33
CA CYS A 55 1.55 -15.02 6.70
C CYS A 55 1.96 -15.11 8.17
N ILE A 56 3.25 -14.95 8.48
CA ILE A 56 3.78 -15.06 9.85
C ILE A 56 4.41 -13.76 10.34
N GLU A 57 4.43 -13.56 11.67
CA GLU A 57 5.02 -12.36 12.27
C GLU A 57 6.54 -12.30 12.04
N ALA A 58 7.01 -11.31 11.27
CA ALA A 58 8.43 -11.17 10.88
C ALA A 58 9.40 -11.16 12.08
N ARG A 59 9.03 -10.47 13.17
CA ARG A 59 9.87 -10.42 14.38
C ARG A 59 10.00 -11.77 15.09
N HIS A 60 9.00 -12.65 14.94
CA HIS A 60 9.07 -13.98 15.53
C HIS A 60 9.91 -14.90 14.66
N ALA A 61 9.76 -14.82 13.34
CA ALA A 61 10.59 -15.53 12.38
C ALA A 61 12.08 -15.15 12.53
N GLN A 62 12.40 -13.85 12.56
CA GLN A 62 13.77 -13.38 12.71
C GLN A 62 14.49 -13.96 13.95
N LYS A 63 13.82 -14.00 15.11
CA LYS A 63 14.40 -14.58 16.34
C LYS A 63 14.78 -16.05 16.24
N VAL A 64 14.09 -16.80 15.37
CA VAL A 64 14.34 -18.23 15.14
C VAL A 64 15.39 -18.41 14.04
N LEU A 65 15.48 -17.46 13.10
CA LEU A 65 16.36 -17.52 11.93
C LEU A 65 17.73 -16.83 12.12
N ASP A 66 17.86 -15.98 13.15
CA ASP A 66 19.06 -15.21 13.51
C ASP A 66 20.30 -16.08 13.82
N GLU A 67 20.13 -17.40 13.95
CA GLU A 67 21.21 -18.36 14.24
C GLU A 67 22.03 -18.77 12.99
N THR A 68 21.65 -18.30 11.79
CA THR A 68 22.32 -18.64 10.53
C THR A 68 23.45 -17.66 10.18
N LEU A 69 24.68 -18.17 10.09
CA LEU A 69 25.90 -17.36 9.92
C LEU A 69 26.08 -16.72 8.53
N ASN A 70 25.35 -17.18 7.51
CA ASN A 70 25.42 -16.66 6.14
C ASN A 70 24.02 -16.35 5.62
N LYS A 71 23.63 -15.07 5.72
CA LYS A 71 22.35 -14.59 5.19
C LYS A 71 22.38 -14.56 3.67
N THR A 72 21.65 -15.48 3.06
CA THR A 72 21.30 -15.47 1.64
C THR A 72 19.80 -15.61 1.56
N ASP A 73 19.21 -15.15 0.45
CA ASP A 73 17.81 -15.42 0.18
C ASP A 73 17.59 -16.95 0.37
N ALA A 74 18.24 -17.83 -0.41
CA ALA A 74 17.96 -19.28 -0.32
C ALA A 74 17.92 -19.88 1.11
N ASN A 75 18.79 -19.41 2.01
CA ASN A 75 18.80 -19.82 3.41
C ASN A 75 17.63 -19.24 4.22
N ASP A 76 17.20 -18.01 3.95
CA ASP A 76 16.01 -17.41 4.55
C ASP A 76 14.73 -18.20 4.14
N ALA A 77 14.56 -18.57 2.86
CA ALA A 77 13.45 -19.44 2.45
C ALA A 77 13.48 -20.82 3.10
N ASP A 78 14.64 -21.47 3.14
CA ASP A 78 14.77 -22.79 3.77
C ASP A 78 14.53 -22.71 5.28
N GLY A 79 15.00 -21.65 5.93
CA GLY A 79 14.75 -21.35 7.32
C GLY A 79 13.25 -21.19 7.62
N LEU A 80 12.55 -20.38 6.82
CA LEU A 80 11.10 -20.20 6.93
C LEU A 80 10.33 -21.52 6.72
N ALA A 81 10.80 -22.37 5.81
CA ALA A 81 10.21 -23.68 5.56
C ALA A 81 10.34 -24.63 6.76
N HIS A 82 11.52 -24.70 7.36
CA HIS A 82 11.75 -25.51 8.56
C HIS A 82 10.94 -24.99 9.75
N LEU A 83 10.84 -23.67 9.90
CA LEU A 83 10.05 -23.03 10.93
C LEU A 83 8.55 -23.35 10.78
N ALA A 84 8.04 -23.37 9.54
CA ALA A 84 6.68 -23.79 9.22
C ALA A 84 6.43 -25.27 9.51
N GLU A 85 7.35 -26.15 9.12
CA GLU A 85 7.28 -27.60 9.35
C GLU A 85 7.27 -27.94 10.84
N ALA A 86 8.07 -27.24 11.63
CA ALA A 86 8.11 -27.41 13.08
C ALA A 86 6.94 -26.73 13.81
N GLY A 87 6.14 -25.91 13.11
CA GLY A 87 5.02 -25.18 13.69
C GLY A 87 5.42 -24.04 14.64
N PHE A 88 6.69 -23.64 14.67
CA PHE A 88 7.22 -22.60 15.57
C PHE A 88 7.06 -21.19 15.01
N TYR A 89 5.86 -20.84 14.53
CA TYR A 89 5.53 -19.49 14.08
C TYR A 89 4.30 -18.94 14.79
N LYS A 90 4.08 -17.63 14.59
CA LYS A 90 2.84 -16.97 14.95
C LYS A 90 2.18 -16.47 13.68
N ALA A 91 1.06 -17.09 13.31
CA ALA A 91 0.28 -16.70 12.14
C ALA A 91 -0.35 -15.32 12.36
N VAL A 92 -0.34 -14.50 11.32
CA VAL A 92 -0.94 -13.18 11.29
C VAL A 92 -2.21 -13.24 10.47
N ARG A 93 -3.32 -12.78 11.08
CA ARG A 93 -4.58 -12.64 10.36
C ARG A 93 -4.42 -11.60 9.24
N VAL A 94 -4.51 -12.04 8.00
CA VAL A 94 -4.50 -11.15 6.84
C VAL A 94 -5.88 -10.51 6.70
N LYS A 95 -5.90 -9.18 6.49
CA LYS A 95 -7.15 -8.43 6.34
C LYS A 95 -7.80 -8.75 5.00
N ALA A 96 -9.12 -8.91 4.98
CA ALA A 96 -9.88 -9.09 3.73
C ALA A 96 -9.65 -7.94 2.74
N PHE A 97 -9.61 -8.27 1.45
CA PHE A 97 -9.32 -7.33 0.36
C PHE A 97 -10.35 -6.18 0.31
N ASP A 98 -11.65 -6.49 0.38
CA ASP A 98 -12.72 -5.48 0.35
C ASP A 98 -12.57 -4.44 1.46
N SER A 99 -12.26 -4.90 2.67
CA SER A 99 -12.04 -4.01 3.81
C SER A 99 -10.81 -3.10 3.65
N MET A 100 -9.81 -3.53 2.87
CA MET A 100 -8.65 -2.71 2.53
C MET A 100 -9.01 -1.68 1.46
N LEU A 101 -9.74 -2.10 0.42
CA LEU A 101 -10.19 -1.22 -0.67
C LEU A 101 -11.07 -0.09 -0.14
N THR A 102 -12.08 -0.40 0.67
CA THR A 102 -12.95 0.62 1.27
C THR A 102 -12.16 1.59 2.14
N ARG A 103 -11.23 1.10 2.96
CA ARG A 103 -10.40 1.95 3.82
C ARG A 103 -9.48 2.85 3.00
N ALA A 104 -8.87 2.33 1.94
CA ALA A 104 -8.01 3.11 1.05
C ALA A 104 -8.79 4.25 0.37
N LEU A 105 -10.00 3.95 -0.13
CA LEU A 105 -10.86 4.94 -0.75
C LEU A 105 -11.26 6.05 0.24
N VAL A 106 -11.69 5.67 1.45
CA VAL A 106 -12.07 6.64 2.50
C VAL A 106 -10.87 7.49 2.92
N ALA A 107 -9.69 6.88 3.10
CA ALA A 107 -8.47 7.60 3.44
C ALA A 107 -8.08 8.61 2.37
N ALA A 108 -8.06 8.19 1.10
CA ALA A 108 -7.76 9.06 -0.04
C ALA A 108 -8.74 10.23 -0.13
N ARG A 109 -10.05 9.96 -0.02
CA ARG A 109 -11.08 11.00 -0.01
C ARG A 109 -10.85 12.02 1.11
N ASN A 110 -10.62 11.55 2.33
CA ASN A 110 -10.42 12.43 3.48
C ASN A 110 -9.14 13.27 3.33
N GLN A 111 -8.07 12.70 2.80
CA GLN A 111 -6.83 13.42 2.51
C GLN A 111 -7.07 14.54 1.48
N LEU A 112 -7.77 14.26 0.38
CA LEU A 112 -8.10 15.27 -0.63
C LEU A 112 -8.97 16.40 -0.06
N LEU A 113 -9.98 16.06 0.75
CA LEU A 113 -10.82 17.05 1.43
C LEU A 113 -10.04 17.91 2.42
N SER A 114 -9.11 17.30 3.16
CA SER A 114 -8.22 18.01 4.08
C SER A 114 -7.34 19.01 3.34
N ILE A 115 -6.68 18.57 2.26
CA ILE A 115 -5.82 19.44 1.43
C ILE A 115 -6.62 20.61 0.86
N SER A 116 -7.80 20.34 0.28
CA SER A 116 -8.67 21.39 -0.27
C SER A 116 -9.08 22.42 0.79
N THR A 117 -9.41 21.96 2.00
CA THR A 117 -9.77 22.82 3.12
C THR A 117 -8.58 23.64 3.62
N GLN A 118 -7.40 23.02 3.75
CA GLN A 118 -6.17 23.69 4.14
C GLN A 118 -5.79 24.79 3.14
N LEU A 119 -5.84 24.52 1.84
CA LEU A 119 -5.59 25.52 0.80
C LEU A 119 -6.58 26.69 0.87
N SER A 120 -7.87 26.40 1.00
CA SER A 120 -8.91 27.43 1.14
C SER A 120 -8.67 28.33 2.37
N ASN A 121 -8.24 27.73 3.48
CA ASN A 121 -7.93 28.46 4.71
C ASN A 121 -6.65 29.30 4.57
N GLN A 122 -5.62 28.78 3.89
CA GLN A 122 -4.40 29.53 3.60
C GLN A 122 -4.70 30.76 2.73
N ILE A 123 -5.47 30.61 1.65
CA ILE A 123 -5.90 31.73 0.79
C ILE A 123 -6.64 32.77 1.62
N ARG A 124 -7.60 32.35 2.46
CA ARG A 124 -8.34 33.26 3.33
C ARG A 124 -7.42 33.99 4.32
N GLY A 125 -6.41 33.30 4.85
CA GLY A 125 -5.39 33.89 5.72
C GLY A 125 -4.59 34.97 5.00
N LEU A 126 -4.11 34.69 3.78
CA LEU A 126 -3.38 35.66 2.96
C LEU A 126 -4.25 36.88 2.63
N MET A 127 -5.50 36.67 2.24
CA MET A 127 -6.42 37.77 1.88
C MET A 127 -6.70 38.69 3.07
N LYS A 128 -6.81 38.15 4.29
CA LYS A 128 -6.96 38.95 5.51
C LYS A 128 -5.81 39.93 5.75
N THR A 129 -4.58 39.58 5.38
CA THR A 129 -3.42 40.48 5.48
C THR A 129 -3.62 41.77 4.67
N PHE A 130 -4.39 41.69 3.57
CA PHE A 130 -4.70 42.83 2.71
C PHE A 130 -6.08 43.45 3.00
N GLY A 131 -6.69 43.13 4.15
CA GLY A 131 -8.02 43.65 4.53
C GLY A 131 -9.19 43.01 3.78
N LEU A 132 -8.97 41.97 2.98
CA LEU A 132 -10.02 41.30 2.20
C LEU A 132 -10.57 40.10 2.97
N ILE A 133 -11.85 40.16 3.35
CA ILE A 133 -12.53 39.08 4.06
C ILE A 133 -13.31 38.24 3.06
N VAL A 134 -12.78 37.05 2.75
CA VAL A 134 -13.53 36.08 1.93
C VAL A 134 -14.72 35.55 2.74
N PRO A 135 -15.95 35.53 2.18
CA PRO A 135 -17.10 34.93 2.83
C PRO A 135 -16.99 33.41 2.96
N LYS A 136 -17.77 32.82 3.88
CA LYS A 136 -17.84 31.36 4.02
C LYS A 136 -18.36 30.74 2.72
N GLY A 137 -17.70 29.68 2.26
CA GLY A 137 -18.01 29.01 1.00
C GLY A 137 -16.94 27.99 0.65
N ARG A 138 -17.27 27.06 -0.24
CA ARG A 138 -16.37 26.03 -0.79
C ARG A 138 -16.57 25.91 -2.30
N GLY A 139 -15.58 25.35 -3.00
CA GLY A 139 -15.64 25.14 -4.45
C GLY A 139 -15.87 26.45 -5.21
N ARG A 140 -16.72 26.41 -6.24
CA ARG A 140 -16.98 27.57 -7.13
C ARG A 140 -17.39 28.84 -6.40
N VAL A 141 -18.22 28.74 -5.37
CA VAL A 141 -18.67 29.91 -4.59
C VAL A 141 -17.49 30.61 -3.89
N PHE A 142 -16.52 29.82 -3.39
CA PHE A 142 -15.30 30.36 -2.81
C PHE A 142 -14.44 31.03 -3.90
N ASP A 143 -14.20 30.34 -5.01
CA ASP A 143 -13.38 30.86 -6.12
C ASP A 143 -13.94 32.17 -6.69
N ASP A 144 -15.25 32.23 -6.94
CA ASP A 144 -15.93 33.42 -7.46
C ASP A 144 -15.85 34.58 -6.45
N SER A 145 -15.95 34.29 -5.15
CA SER A 145 -15.82 35.30 -4.11
C SER A 145 -14.40 35.85 -4.04
N VAL A 146 -13.38 34.99 -4.17
CA VAL A 146 -11.98 35.41 -4.19
C VAL A 146 -11.70 36.27 -5.41
N ARG A 147 -12.15 35.85 -6.60
CA ARG A 147 -11.97 36.62 -7.85
C ARG A 147 -12.56 38.03 -7.73
N LYS A 148 -13.82 38.15 -7.29
CA LYS A 148 -14.49 39.45 -7.09
C LYS A 148 -13.75 40.38 -6.13
N LEU A 149 -13.17 39.83 -5.06
CA LEU A 149 -12.42 40.62 -4.08
C LEU A 149 -11.06 41.09 -4.62
N VAL A 150 -10.49 40.36 -5.56
CA VAL A 150 -9.16 40.62 -6.12
C VAL A 150 -9.22 41.51 -7.36
N ASP A 151 -10.35 41.57 -8.07
CA ASP A 151 -10.57 42.42 -9.26
C ASP A 151 -10.35 43.94 -9.03
N GLY A 152 -10.29 44.39 -7.77
CA GLY A 152 -9.96 45.78 -7.40
C GLY A 152 -8.51 46.03 -6.96
N ASN A 153 -7.62 45.04 -7.02
CA ASN A 153 -6.23 45.16 -6.56
C ASN A 153 -5.25 44.45 -7.50
N ASP A 154 -4.69 45.21 -8.45
CA ASP A 154 -3.79 44.73 -9.52
C ASP A 154 -2.55 43.97 -9.00
N GLY A 155 -2.07 44.30 -7.80
CA GLY A 155 -0.96 43.62 -7.16
C GLY A 155 -1.32 42.22 -6.65
N LEU A 156 -2.55 42.04 -6.15
CA LEU A 156 -3.06 40.74 -5.69
C LEU A 156 -3.59 39.87 -6.83
N ALA A 157 -4.17 40.49 -7.86
CA ALA A 157 -4.67 39.81 -9.05
C ALA A 157 -3.58 39.01 -9.77
N LYS A 158 -2.40 39.61 -9.94
CA LYS A 158 -1.25 38.94 -10.56
C LYS A 158 -0.80 37.71 -9.77
N ASN A 159 -0.74 37.80 -8.43
CA ASN A 159 -0.32 36.69 -7.57
C ASN A 159 -1.36 35.56 -7.51
N TYR A 160 -2.65 35.89 -7.47
CA TYR A 160 -3.72 34.89 -7.42
C TYR A 160 -3.90 34.15 -8.76
N ILE A 161 -3.85 34.86 -9.89
CA ILE A 161 -3.97 34.24 -11.23
C ILE A 161 -2.79 33.29 -11.49
N ALA A 162 -1.56 33.65 -11.09
CA ALA A 162 -0.40 32.78 -11.21
C ALA A 162 -0.53 31.49 -10.37
N ALA A 163 -1.10 31.58 -9.16
CA ALA A 163 -1.34 30.43 -8.30
C ALA A 163 -2.53 29.55 -8.77
N ALA A 164 -3.60 30.16 -9.29
CA ALA A 164 -4.77 29.44 -9.80
C ALA A 164 -4.50 28.76 -11.16
N GLY A 165 -3.65 29.36 -12.00
CA GLY A 165 -3.28 28.83 -13.31
C GLY A 165 -2.43 27.55 -13.27
N SER A 166 -1.74 27.27 -12.16
CA SER A 166 -0.96 26.03 -11.99
C SER A 166 -1.81 24.81 -11.62
N VAL A 167 -3.02 25.02 -11.10
CA VAL A 167 -3.95 23.96 -10.64
C VAL A 167 -5.00 23.60 -11.72
N ALA A 168 -5.21 24.45 -12.72
CA ALA A 168 -6.30 24.34 -13.69
C ALA A 168 -5.95 23.59 -15.01
N ARG A 169 -5.15 22.52 -14.96
CA ARG A 169 -5.03 21.55 -16.06
C ARG A 169 -5.69 20.23 -15.68
N TYR A 170 -7.01 20.23 -15.58
CA TYR A 170 -7.80 19.02 -15.72
C TYR A 170 -8.99 19.33 -16.64
N PRO A 171 -9.01 18.82 -17.88
CA PRO A 171 -10.17 18.98 -18.74
C PRO A 171 -11.34 18.23 -18.09
N GLN A 172 -12.42 18.95 -17.84
CA GLN A 172 -13.69 18.35 -17.44
C GLN A 172 -14.15 17.46 -18.61
N ALA A 173 -13.98 16.15 -18.49
CA ALA A 173 -14.58 15.20 -19.41
C ALA A 173 -16.10 15.30 -19.26
N ARG A 174 -16.76 15.82 -20.29
CA ARG A 174 -18.21 15.80 -20.43
C ARG A 174 -18.64 14.36 -20.71
N GLY A 175 -19.53 13.83 -19.88
CA GLY A 175 -20.39 12.68 -20.15
C GLY A 175 -21.83 13.15 -20.17
#